data_AF-A0A7C2R533-F1
#
_entry.id   AF-A0A7C2R533-F1
#
_cell.length_a   1.000
_cell.length_b   1.000
_cell.length_c   1.000
_cell.angle_alpha   90.00
_cell.angle_beta   90.00
_cell.angle_gamma   90.00
#
_symmetry.space_group_name_H-M   'P 1'
#
loop_
_entity.id
_entity.type
_entity.pdbx_description
1 polymer ?
#
loop_
_entity_poly.entity_id
_entity_poly.type
_entity_poly.pdbx_seq_one_letter_code
_entity_poly.pdbx_strand_id
1 'polypeptide(L)'
;MAGITREAIAAIGAERPSDWRLEARGHAARLPPAAGALRRVLEGPEMAKLIATYEAADRAAGRAQATYRRWSRAAYLCRFLAISIGAVALLQLVGAMPKWLAGIGLGVEYGLIALSLVFAVLLSLRLPFEQWMEHRARAETARIDYFNRVCEAEEPSGPGELPLLPLQLEYFRRYHLDVQRLFYRERGLEHARGAGHTRAWRLATVALVVVAAIPASLGFLGAWAQPLLPPALARAAELVRGEVVHTLLLVLGIVATALADLVSAVSLVSLDQRNAARYLKNADNLDFLAGDYLEDARAAAAAGDARKVDDFISLVQSYISSEHREWMLARDLAQNLTLENFAQLRLPRRRR
;
A
#
# COMPACT_ATOMS: atom_id res chain seq x y z
N MET A 1 29.75 -33.60 3.35
CA MET A 1 28.42 -32.93 3.26
C MET A 1 28.54 -31.40 3.27
N ALA A 2 29.22 -30.78 4.24
CA ALA A 2 29.42 -29.31 4.27
C ALA A 2 30.22 -28.70 3.08
N GLY A 3 30.81 -29.51 2.20
CA GLY A 3 31.49 -29.05 0.98
C GLY A 3 30.49 -28.67 -0.12
N ILE A 4 29.58 -29.59 -0.46
CA ILE A 4 28.57 -29.42 -1.52
C ILE A 4 27.70 -28.19 -1.27
N THR A 5 27.23 -27.99 -0.03
CA THR A 5 26.43 -26.83 0.33
C THR A 5 27.20 -25.52 0.13
N ARG A 6 28.48 -25.46 0.54
CA ARG A 6 29.32 -24.27 0.34
C ARG A 6 29.57 -23.98 -1.14
N GLU A 7 29.79 -25.02 -1.94
CA GLU A 7 29.96 -24.89 -3.39
C GLU A 7 28.68 -24.42 -4.08
N ALA A 8 27.51 -24.93 -3.67
CA ALA A 8 26.22 -24.46 -4.16
C ALA A 8 25.95 -22.99 -3.78
N ILE A 9 26.22 -22.58 -2.54
CA ILE A 9 26.14 -21.18 -2.10
C ILE A 9 27.04 -20.29 -2.97
N ALA A 10 28.29 -20.72 -3.20
CA ALA A 10 29.25 -19.97 -4.00
C ALA A 10 28.80 -19.87 -5.48
N ALA A 11 28.23 -20.95 -6.03
CA ALA A 11 27.76 -21.00 -7.40
C ALA A 11 26.54 -20.10 -7.66
N ILE A 12 25.59 -20.05 -6.72
CA ILE A 12 24.41 -19.18 -6.81
C ILE A 12 24.74 -17.72 -6.48
N GLY A 13 25.66 -17.51 -5.55
CA GLY A 13 26.14 -16.20 -5.13
C GLY A 13 25.44 -15.64 -3.87
N ALA A 14 26.06 -14.60 -3.31
CA ALA A 14 25.62 -13.94 -2.07
C ALA A 14 24.63 -12.80 -2.31
N GLU A 15 23.89 -12.48 -1.24
CA GLU A 15 23.27 -11.19 -0.87
C GLU A 15 23.59 -9.97 -1.77
N ARG A 16 22.63 -9.27 -2.39
CA ARG A 16 22.88 -7.94 -2.99
C ARG A 16 21.77 -6.97 -2.57
N PRO A 17 22.09 -5.73 -2.18
CA PRO A 17 21.09 -4.73 -1.80
C PRO A 17 20.07 -4.40 -2.92
N SER A 18 20.42 -4.66 -4.18
CA SER A 18 19.55 -4.45 -5.34
C SER A 18 18.47 -5.52 -5.52
N ASP A 19 18.52 -6.61 -4.77
CA ASP A 19 17.75 -7.83 -5.09
C ASP A 19 16.31 -7.81 -4.58
N TRP A 20 15.82 -6.66 -4.15
CA TRP A 20 14.41 -6.48 -3.80
C TRP A 20 13.47 -6.60 -5.02
N ARG A 21 14.00 -6.75 -6.25
CA ARG A 21 13.27 -7.05 -7.48
C ARG A 21 13.74 -8.36 -8.11
N LEU A 22 12.78 -9.18 -8.55
CA LEU A 22 13.06 -10.44 -9.24
C LEU A 22 13.41 -10.17 -10.72
N GLU A 23 14.66 -10.40 -11.11
CA GLU A 23 15.16 -10.24 -12.48
C GLU A 23 15.49 -11.60 -13.13
N ALA A 24 14.50 -12.48 -13.18
CA ALA A 24 14.66 -13.89 -13.51
C ALA A 24 15.30 -14.16 -14.89
N ARG A 25 15.06 -13.30 -15.89
CA ARG A 25 15.62 -13.46 -17.26
C ARG A 25 17.14 -13.56 -17.28
N GLY A 26 17.82 -12.87 -16.34
CA GLY A 26 19.27 -12.84 -16.28
C GLY A 26 19.88 -13.92 -15.38
N HIS A 27 19.09 -14.75 -14.70
CA HIS A 27 19.62 -15.69 -13.71
C HIS A 27 20.45 -16.80 -14.37
N ALA A 28 19.93 -17.45 -15.42
CA ALA A 28 20.63 -18.53 -16.11
C ALA A 28 22.00 -18.10 -16.65
N ALA A 29 22.08 -16.91 -17.25
CA ALA A 29 23.32 -16.37 -17.81
C ALA A 29 24.38 -16.02 -16.75
N ARG A 30 23.96 -15.84 -15.49
CA ARG A 30 24.85 -15.54 -14.36
C ARG A 30 25.41 -16.80 -13.67
N LEU A 31 24.84 -17.97 -13.96
CA LEU A 31 25.27 -19.22 -13.33
C LEU A 31 26.63 -19.68 -13.87
N PRO A 32 27.56 -20.13 -13.01
CA PRO A 32 28.83 -20.68 -13.44
C PRO A 32 28.63 -22.04 -14.13
N PRO A 33 29.63 -22.53 -14.89
CA PRO A 33 29.56 -23.85 -15.52
C PRO A 33 29.25 -25.00 -14.56
N ALA A 34 29.73 -24.92 -13.31
CA ALA A 34 29.45 -25.92 -12.27
C ALA A 34 27.96 -26.03 -11.90
N ALA A 35 27.14 -25.02 -12.21
CA ALA A 35 25.69 -25.02 -12.02
C ALA A 35 24.93 -25.31 -13.34
N GLY A 36 25.55 -26.04 -14.27
CA GLY A 36 25.02 -26.32 -15.61
C GLY A 36 23.64 -26.99 -15.61
N ALA A 37 23.38 -27.95 -14.72
CA ALA A 37 22.07 -28.59 -14.57
C ALA A 37 20.97 -27.57 -14.26
N LEU A 38 21.15 -26.72 -13.25
CA LEU A 38 20.19 -25.66 -12.93
C LEU A 38 20.06 -24.66 -14.08
N ARG A 39 21.16 -24.31 -14.75
CA ARG A 39 21.13 -23.42 -15.91
C ARG A 39 20.22 -23.97 -17.02
N ARG A 40 20.30 -25.27 -17.34
CA ARG A 40 19.41 -25.92 -18.32
C ARG A 40 17.95 -25.86 -17.91
N VAL A 41 17.64 -26.08 -16.63
CA VAL A 41 16.28 -25.90 -16.08
C VAL A 41 15.77 -24.48 -16.33
N LEU A 42 16.58 -23.46 -15.98
CA LEU A 42 16.21 -22.05 -16.13
C LEU A 42 16.09 -21.57 -17.58
N GLU A 43 16.84 -22.17 -18.51
CA GLU A 43 16.78 -21.89 -19.96
C GLU A 43 15.59 -22.57 -20.65
N GLY A 44 14.87 -23.44 -19.95
CA GLY A 44 13.71 -24.16 -20.48
C GLY A 44 12.60 -23.23 -21.00
N PRO A 45 11.88 -23.62 -22.07
CA PRO A 45 10.82 -22.79 -22.67
C PRO A 45 9.66 -22.52 -21.71
N GLU A 46 9.38 -23.46 -20.80
CA GLU A 46 8.37 -23.27 -19.74
C GLU A 46 8.76 -22.14 -18.78
N MET A 47 10.03 -22.09 -18.36
CA MET A 47 10.53 -21.04 -17.47
C MET A 47 10.43 -19.67 -18.12
N ALA A 48 10.80 -19.56 -19.40
CA ALA A 48 10.65 -18.33 -20.17
C ALA A 48 9.19 -17.84 -20.22
N LYS A 49 8.23 -18.76 -20.37
CA LYS A 49 6.79 -18.45 -20.37
C LYS A 49 6.31 -17.97 -18.99
N LEU A 50 6.73 -18.61 -17.90
CA LEU A 50 6.36 -18.19 -16.54
C LEU A 50 6.92 -16.81 -16.20
N ILE A 51 8.19 -16.56 -16.53
CA ILE A 51 8.83 -15.25 -16.34
C ILE A 51 8.09 -14.16 -17.14
N ALA A 52 7.76 -14.42 -18.41
CA ALA A 52 7.01 -13.46 -19.22
C ALA A 52 5.61 -13.17 -18.64
N THR A 53 4.95 -14.19 -18.08
CA THR A 53 3.64 -14.07 -17.43
C THR A 53 3.74 -13.22 -16.16
N TYR A 54 4.71 -13.53 -15.29
CA TYR A 54 5.01 -12.76 -14.08
C TYR A 54 5.25 -11.28 -14.41
N GLU A 55 6.17 -10.98 -15.31
CA GLU A 55 6.52 -9.61 -15.67
C GLU A 55 5.36 -8.83 -16.29
N ALA A 56 4.53 -9.48 -17.12
CA ALA A 56 3.37 -8.86 -17.72
C ALA A 56 2.32 -8.49 -16.65
N ALA A 57 2.07 -9.41 -15.71
CA ALA A 57 1.15 -9.20 -14.61
C ALA A 57 1.66 -8.12 -13.64
N ASP A 58 2.95 -8.14 -13.28
CA ASP A 58 3.56 -7.16 -12.38
C ASP A 58 3.51 -5.74 -12.98
N ARG A 59 3.86 -5.59 -14.26
CA ARG A 59 3.71 -4.29 -14.96
C ARG A 59 2.26 -3.81 -15.00
N ALA A 60 1.30 -4.72 -15.20
CA ALA A 60 -0.11 -4.37 -15.19
C ALA A 60 -0.59 -3.95 -13.79
N ALA A 61 -0.15 -4.64 -12.75
CA ALA A 61 -0.41 -4.29 -11.35
C ALA A 61 0.13 -2.90 -11.02
N GLY A 62 1.37 -2.59 -11.41
CA GLY A 62 1.98 -1.27 -11.21
C GLY A 62 1.21 -0.14 -11.89
N ARG A 63 0.74 -0.35 -13.13
CA ARG A 63 -0.09 0.64 -13.85
C ARG A 63 -1.44 0.86 -13.15
N ALA A 64 -2.14 -0.22 -12.79
CA ALA A 64 -3.43 -0.14 -12.12
C ALA A 64 -3.31 0.56 -10.75
N GLN A 65 -2.27 0.23 -9.97
CA GLN A 65 -1.96 0.91 -8.71
C GLN A 65 -1.72 2.41 -8.90
N ALA A 66 -0.90 2.78 -9.90
CA ALA A 66 -0.60 4.18 -10.19
C ALA A 66 -1.85 4.96 -10.62
N THR A 67 -2.73 4.35 -11.41
CA THR A 67 -4.02 4.92 -11.81
C THR A 67 -4.94 5.13 -10.61
N TYR A 68 -5.15 4.08 -9.80
CA TYR A 68 -5.95 4.16 -8.57
C TYR A 68 -5.47 5.29 -7.66
N ARG A 69 -4.17 5.32 -7.31
CA ARG A 69 -3.60 6.36 -6.43
C ARG A 69 -3.74 7.76 -7.00
N ARG A 70 -3.55 7.93 -8.31
CA ARG A 70 -3.65 9.24 -8.97
C ARG A 70 -5.08 9.77 -8.94
N TRP A 71 -6.06 8.95 -9.33
CA TRP A 71 -7.45 9.36 -9.36
C TRP A 71 -8.02 9.59 -7.97
N SER A 72 -7.70 8.74 -6.99
CA SER A 72 -8.11 8.96 -5.60
C SER A 72 -7.53 10.25 -5.03
N ARG A 73 -6.23 10.51 -5.24
CA ARG A 73 -5.61 11.78 -4.80
C ARG A 73 -6.24 13.00 -5.48
N ALA A 74 -6.49 12.93 -6.78
CA ALA A 74 -7.12 14.02 -7.51
C ALA A 74 -8.53 14.31 -6.98
N ALA A 75 -9.35 13.28 -6.74
CA ALA A 75 -10.69 13.43 -6.16
C ALA A 75 -10.64 14.15 -4.81
N TYR A 76 -9.83 13.64 -3.87
CA TYR A 76 -9.77 14.22 -2.52
C TYR A 76 -9.15 15.61 -2.50
N LEU A 77 -8.16 15.89 -3.33
CA LEU A 77 -7.57 17.23 -3.44
C LEU A 77 -8.57 18.23 -4.00
N CYS A 78 -9.33 17.86 -5.05
CA CYS A 78 -10.38 18.72 -5.60
C CYS A 78 -11.45 19.03 -4.54
N ARG A 79 -11.91 18.02 -3.79
CA ARG A 79 -12.86 18.20 -2.69
C ARG A 79 -12.32 19.12 -1.59
N PHE A 80 -11.08 18.91 -1.15
CA PHE A 80 -10.43 19.77 -0.14
C PHE A 80 -10.35 21.22 -0.60
N LEU A 81 -9.89 21.46 -1.84
CA LEU A 81 -9.78 22.79 -2.42
C LEU A 81 -11.15 23.45 -2.57
N ALA A 82 -12.17 22.72 -3.03
CA ALA A 82 -13.53 23.22 -3.14
C ALA A 82 -14.07 23.69 -1.77
N ILE A 83 -13.97 22.85 -0.74
CA ILE A 83 -14.42 23.20 0.61
C ILE A 83 -13.66 24.41 1.16
N SER A 84 -12.34 24.48 0.89
CA SER A 84 -11.52 25.61 1.35
C SER A 84 -11.90 26.92 0.67
N ILE A 85 -12.19 26.90 -0.63
CA ILE A 85 -12.66 28.07 -1.38
C ILE A 85 -14.04 28.51 -0.89
N GLY A 86 -14.98 27.57 -0.73
CA GLY A 86 -16.31 27.85 -0.19
C GLY A 86 -16.26 28.42 1.23
N ALA A 87 -15.33 27.93 2.06
CA ALA A 87 -15.08 28.49 3.39
C ALA A 87 -14.61 29.95 3.32
N VAL A 88 -13.60 30.26 2.48
CA VAL A 88 -13.12 31.62 2.28
C VAL A 88 -14.21 32.53 1.70
N ALA A 89 -15.12 31.99 0.88
CA ALA A 89 -16.24 32.75 0.33
C ALA A 89 -17.18 33.32 1.41
N LEU A 90 -17.23 32.72 2.61
CA LEU A 90 -17.99 33.24 3.75
C LEU A 90 -17.53 34.62 4.21
N LEU A 91 -16.29 35.03 3.92
CA LEU A 91 -15.81 36.39 4.22
C LEU A 91 -16.59 37.48 3.46
N GLN A 92 -17.28 37.12 2.39
CA GLN A 92 -18.20 38.03 1.71
C GLN A 92 -19.38 38.44 2.60
N LEU A 93 -19.85 37.56 3.50
CA LEU A 93 -21.01 37.82 4.36
C LEU A 93 -20.75 38.99 5.31
N VAL A 94 -19.50 39.17 5.73
CA VAL A 94 -19.06 40.24 6.63
C VAL A 94 -18.44 41.43 5.90
N GLY A 95 -18.58 41.50 4.57
CA GLY A 95 -18.01 42.57 3.74
C GLY A 95 -16.47 42.57 3.65
N ALA A 96 -15.79 41.56 4.20
CA ALA A 96 -14.32 41.44 4.15
C ALA A 96 -13.80 40.99 2.77
N MET A 97 -14.69 40.65 1.84
CA MET A 97 -14.33 40.26 0.47
C MET A 97 -15.28 40.86 -0.57
N PRO A 98 -14.78 41.40 -1.70
CA PRO A 98 -15.60 41.89 -2.80
C PRO A 98 -16.47 40.79 -3.44
N LYS A 99 -17.71 41.12 -3.81
CA LYS A 99 -18.68 40.18 -4.41
C LYS A 99 -18.19 39.50 -5.68
N TRP A 100 -17.46 40.22 -6.54
CA TRP A 100 -16.95 39.66 -7.79
C TRP A 100 -15.91 38.55 -7.54
N LEU A 101 -15.06 38.72 -6.52
CA LEU A 101 -14.06 37.73 -6.14
C LEU A 101 -14.73 36.48 -5.56
N ALA A 102 -15.78 36.66 -4.74
CA ALA A 102 -16.62 35.58 -4.26
C ALA A 102 -17.28 34.80 -5.42
N GLY A 103 -17.79 35.51 -6.43
CA GLY A 103 -18.39 34.91 -7.63
C GLY A 103 -17.41 34.05 -8.43
N ILE A 104 -16.17 34.50 -8.62
CA ILE A 104 -15.11 33.68 -9.24
C ILE A 104 -14.81 32.45 -8.39
N GLY A 105 -14.67 32.63 -7.06
CA GLY A 105 -14.44 31.54 -6.11
C GLY A 105 -15.50 30.45 -6.21
N LEU A 106 -16.79 30.82 -6.21
CA LEU A 106 -17.91 29.89 -6.38
C LEU A 106 -17.85 29.14 -7.71
N GLY A 107 -17.52 29.82 -8.81
CA GLY A 107 -17.34 29.17 -10.12
C GLY A 107 -16.24 28.11 -10.09
N VAL A 108 -15.10 28.40 -9.46
CA VAL A 108 -14.00 27.46 -9.28
C VAL A 108 -14.39 26.30 -8.35
N GLU A 109 -15.08 26.59 -7.24
CA GLU A 109 -15.59 25.59 -6.30
C GLU A 109 -16.48 24.56 -7.01
N TYR A 110 -17.49 25.00 -7.76
CA TYR A 110 -18.38 24.10 -8.49
C TYR A 110 -17.62 23.25 -9.53
N GLY A 111 -16.64 23.85 -10.22
CA GLY A 111 -15.77 23.12 -11.14
C GLY A 111 -14.97 22.02 -10.45
N LEU A 112 -14.41 22.29 -9.27
CA LEU A 112 -13.66 21.32 -8.47
C LEU A 112 -14.57 20.21 -7.90
N ILE A 113 -15.79 20.54 -7.48
CA ILE A 113 -16.78 19.54 -7.04
C ILE A 113 -17.13 18.61 -8.20
N ALA A 114 -17.44 19.15 -9.38
CA ALA A 114 -17.74 18.37 -10.57
C ALA A 114 -16.57 17.46 -10.95
N LEU A 115 -15.34 17.99 -10.92
CA LEU A 115 -14.13 17.20 -11.21
C LEU A 115 -13.89 16.10 -10.18
N SER A 116 -14.09 16.38 -8.89
CA SER A 116 -14.03 15.37 -7.82
C SER A 116 -15.04 14.25 -8.07
N LEU A 117 -16.27 14.59 -8.48
CA LEU A 117 -17.30 13.60 -8.81
C LEU A 117 -16.93 12.77 -10.04
N VAL A 118 -16.37 13.40 -11.08
CA VAL A 118 -15.86 12.68 -12.26
C VAL A 118 -14.81 11.65 -11.86
N PHE A 119 -13.82 12.01 -11.04
CA PHE A 119 -12.83 11.04 -10.56
C PHE A 119 -13.44 9.94 -9.71
N ALA A 120 -14.41 10.25 -8.85
CA ALA A 120 -15.13 9.24 -8.07
C ALA A 120 -15.90 8.27 -8.98
N VAL A 121 -16.60 8.77 -10.00
CA VAL A 121 -17.30 7.94 -10.99
C VAL A 121 -16.30 7.09 -11.78
N LEU A 122 -15.16 7.64 -12.20
CA LEU A 122 -14.11 6.88 -12.89
C LEU A 122 -13.53 5.76 -12.02
N LEU A 123 -13.32 6.01 -10.72
CA LEU A 123 -12.89 4.98 -9.76
C LEU A 123 -13.92 3.86 -9.65
N SER A 124 -15.21 4.19 -9.59
CA SER A 124 -16.30 3.21 -9.49
C SER A 124 -16.55 2.43 -10.79
N LEU A 125 -16.43 3.06 -11.95
CA LEU A 125 -16.70 2.41 -13.24
C LEU A 125 -15.52 1.58 -13.75
N ARG A 126 -14.29 2.02 -13.48
CA ARG A 126 -13.09 1.34 -13.98
C ARG A 126 -12.49 0.38 -12.97
N LEU A 127 -12.88 0.46 -11.70
CA LEU A 127 -12.43 -0.43 -10.63
C LEU A 127 -10.90 -0.65 -10.61
N PRO A 128 -10.07 0.41 -10.71
CA PRO A 128 -8.62 0.24 -10.85
C PRO A 128 -7.97 -0.41 -9.62
N PHE A 129 -8.61 -0.35 -8.45
CA PHE A 129 -8.18 -1.10 -7.26
C PHE A 129 -8.34 -2.61 -7.47
N GLU A 130 -9.48 -3.07 -8.01
CA GLU A 130 -9.70 -4.50 -8.26
C GLU A 130 -8.74 -5.03 -9.31
N GLN A 131 -8.55 -4.29 -10.40
CA GLN A 131 -7.56 -4.62 -11.43
C GLN A 131 -6.15 -4.70 -10.83
N TRP A 132 -5.79 -3.77 -9.93
CA TRP A 132 -4.52 -3.81 -9.23
C TRP A 132 -4.39 -5.09 -8.39
N MET A 133 -5.40 -5.43 -7.60
CA MET A 133 -5.39 -6.62 -6.76
C MET A 133 -5.34 -7.91 -7.57
N GLU A 134 -6.10 -8.00 -8.66
CA GLU A 134 -6.11 -9.13 -9.58
C GLU A 134 -4.77 -9.31 -10.29
N HIS A 135 -4.19 -8.25 -10.85
CA HIS A 135 -2.89 -8.34 -11.50
C HIS A 135 -1.78 -8.69 -10.52
N ARG A 136 -1.84 -8.17 -9.28
CA ARG A 136 -0.91 -8.56 -8.22
C ARG A 136 -1.06 -10.04 -7.86
N ALA A 137 -2.29 -10.55 -7.80
CA ALA A 137 -2.57 -11.98 -7.59
C ALA A 137 -1.92 -12.84 -8.67
N ARG A 138 -2.17 -12.49 -9.94
CA ARG A 138 -1.62 -13.22 -11.09
C ARG A 138 -0.09 -13.19 -11.12
N ALA A 139 0.52 -12.06 -10.78
CA ALA A 139 1.98 -11.96 -10.67
C ALA A 139 2.51 -12.88 -9.57
N GLU A 140 1.87 -12.88 -8.41
CA GLU A 140 2.29 -13.70 -7.28
C GLU A 140 2.12 -15.20 -7.56
N THR A 141 1.00 -15.61 -8.14
CA THR A 141 0.79 -16.99 -8.60
C THR A 141 1.86 -17.41 -9.61
N ALA A 142 2.12 -16.60 -10.63
CA ALA A 142 3.15 -16.90 -11.63
C ALA A 142 4.56 -17.00 -11.02
N ARG A 143 4.85 -16.20 -9.98
CA ARG A 143 6.11 -16.27 -9.23
C ARG A 143 6.21 -17.58 -8.44
N ILE A 144 5.16 -17.97 -7.72
CA ILE A 144 5.11 -19.23 -6.98
C ILE A 144 5.27 -20.40 -7.95
N ASP A 145 4.50 -20.43 -9.03
CA ASP A 145 4.58 -21.46 -10.08
C ASP A 145 5.99 -21.54 -10.66
N TYR A 146 6.63 -20.40 -10.93
CA TYR A 146 8.02 -20.35 -11.39
C TYR A 146 8.97 -21.07 -10.44
N PHE A 147 8.93 -20.77 -9.15
CA PHE A 147 9.84 -21.39 -8.19
C PHE A 147 9.50 -22.86 -7.92
N ASN A 148 8.22 -23.25 -7.90
CA ASN A 148 7.82 -24.65 -7.80
C ASN A 148 8.40 -25.46 -8.96
N ARG A 149 8.22 -24.99 -10.20
CA ARG A 149 8.78 -25.67 -11.37
C ARG A 149 10.30 -25.76 -11.37
N VAL A 150 10.99 -24.73 -10.87
CA VAL A 150 12.45 -24.80 -10.72
C VAL A 150 12.85 -25.88 -9.71
N CYS A 151 12.13 -26.02 -8.60
CA CYS A 151 12.46 -26.96 -7.52
C CYS A 151 11.99 -28.40 -7.79
N GLU A 152 10.94 -28.57 -8.59
CA GLU A 152 10.41 -29.88 -9.04
C GLU A 152 11.15 -30.42 -10.26
N ALA A 153 11.94 -29.59 -10.96
CA ALA A 153 12.63 -30.02 -12.17
C ALA A 153 13.65 -31.13 -11.89
N GLU A 154 13.65 -32.14 -12.74
CA GLU A 154 14.64 -33.20 -12.76
C GLU A 154 15.56 -33.00 -13.97
N GLU A 155 16.83 -32.71 -13.70
CA GLU A 155 17.85 -32.55 -14.73
C GLU A 155 19.14 -33.27 -14.29
N PRO A 156 19.66 -34.22 -15.07
CA PRO A 156 20.86 -34.95 -14.69
C PRO A 156 22.07 -34.01 -14.65
N SER A 157 22.89 -34.15 -13.61
CA SER A 157 24.16 -33.44 -13.48
C SER A 157 25.21 -34.07 -14.39
N GLY A 158 25.87 -33.24 -15.21
CA GLY A 158 26.98 -33.64 -16.06
C GLY A 158 28.31 -33.76 -15.29
N PRO A 159 29.38 -34.26 -15.95
CA PRO A 159 30.72 -34.32 -15.36
C PRO A 159 31.21 -32.93 -14.91
N GLY A 160 31.56 -32.81 -13.63
CA GLY A 160 32.03 -31.54 -13.04
C GLY A 160 30.91 -30.56 -12.66
N GLU A 161 29.64 -30.93 -12.83
CA GLU A 161 28.51 -30.16 -12.33
C GLU A 161 28.16 -30.57 -10.89
N LEU A 162 27.63 -29.62 -10.13
CA LEU A 162 27.11 -29.87 -8.79
C LEU A 162 25.76 -30.61 -8.86
N PRO A 163 25.40 -31.40 -7.83
CA PRO A 163 24.08 -31.99 -7.73
C PRO A 163 22.98 -30.94 -7.78
N LEU A 164 21.89 -31.24 -8.50
CA LEU A 164 20.81 -30.28 -8.76
C LEU A 164 20.08 -29.83 -7.49
N LEU A 165 19.78 -30.74 -6.57
CA LEU A 165 18.95 -30.42 -5.39
C LEU A 165 19.56 -29.33 -4.47
N PRO A 166 20.86 -29.38 -4.09
CA PRO A 166 21.54 -28.27 -3.44
C PRO A 166 21.49 -26.95 -4.22
N LEU A 167 21.63 -26.99 -5.55
CA LEU A 167 21.52 -25.80 -6.39
C LEU A 167 20.11 -25.21 -6.40
N GLN A 168 19.07 -26.04 -6.48
CA GLN A 168 17.67 -25.64 -6.42
C GLN A 168 17.35 -24.97 -5.08
N LEU A 169 17.76 -25.57 -3.96
CA LEU A 169 17.56 -24.98 -2.63
C LEU A 169 18.26 -23.63 -2.51
N GLU A 170 19.53 -23.53 -2.92
CA GLU A 170 20.27 -22.26 -2.83
C GLU A 170 19.74 -21.20 -3.78
N TYR A 171 19.25 -21.60 -4.96
CA TYR A 171 18.56 -20.72 -5.90
C TYR A 171 17.24 -20.19 -5.31
N PHE A 172 16.43 -21.08 -4.74
CA PHE A 172 15.19 -20.72 -4.05
C PHE A 172 15.47 -19.77 -2.88
N ARG A 173 16.42 -20.11 -2.01
CA ARG A 173 16.84 -19.24 -0.91
C ARG A 173 17.20 -17.85 -1.44
N ARG A 174 18.11 -17.80 -2.42
CA ARG A 174 18.67 -16.53 -2.89
C ARG A 174 17.65 -15.62 -3.57
N TYR A 175 16.86 -16.18 -4.48
CA TYR A 175 15.99 -15.40 -5.38
C TYR A 175 14.52 -15.38 -4.98
N HIS A 176 14.12 -16.23 -4.02
CA HIS A 176 12.77 -16.21 -3.45
C HIS A 176 12.79 -15.73 -2.00
N LEU A 177 13.44 -16.48 -1.10
CA LEU A 177 13.40 -16.19 0.35
C LEU A 177 14.06 -14.85 0.67
N ASP A 178 15.33 -14.66 0.30
CA ASP A 178 16.08 -13.45 0.64
C ASP A 178 15.52 -12.20 -0.05
N VAL A 179 15.12 -12.33 -1.33
CA VAL A 179 14.41 -11.27 -2.07
C VAL A 179 13.15 -10.82 -1.34
N GLN A 180 12.34 -11.76 -0.84
CA GLN A 180 11.11 -11.43 -0.11
C GLN A 180 11.40 -10.86 1.28
N ARG A 181 12.40 -11.38 2.00
CA ARG A 181 12.86 -10.81 3.27
C ARG A 181 13.24 -9.34 3.11
N LEU A 182 14.09 -9.05 2.15
CA LEU A 182 14.54 -7.69 1.86
C LEU A 182 13.37 -6.80 1.40
N PHE A 183 12.54 -7.30 0.48
CA PHE A 183 11.36 -6.57 0.00
C PHE A 183 10.43 -6.19 1.16
N TYR A 184 10.07 -7.15 2.02
CA TYR A 184 9.17 -6.90 3.14
C TYR A 184 9.77 -5.95 4.17
N ARG A 185 11.05 -6.11 4.51
CA ARG A 185 11.74 -5.19 5.42
C ARG A 185 11.73 -3.76 4.89
N GLU A 186 12.20 -3.54 3.67
CA GLU A 186 12.31 -2.19 3.09
C GLU A 186 10.94 -1.55 2.89
N ARG A 187 9.97 -2.28 2.32
CA ARG A 187 8.60 -1.79 2.16
C ARG A 187 7.93 -1.51 3.51
N GLY A 188 8.18 -2.33 4.51
CA GLY A 188 7.67 -2.14 5.87
C GLY A 188 8.17 -0.83 6.48
N LEU A 189 9.48 -0.55 6.34
CA LEU A 189 10.10 0.70 6.81
C LEU A 189 9.60 1.93 6.04
N GLU A 190 9.45 1.84 4.72
CA GLU A 190 8.86 2.91 3.90
C GLU A 190 7.44 3.27 4.37
N HIS A 191 6.59 2.25 4.57
CA HIS A 191 5.23 2.45 5.06
C HIS A 191 5.21 2.97 6.51
N ALA A 192 6.13 2.53 7.37
CA ALA A 192 6.23 3.05 8.74
C ALA A 192 6.56 4.55 8.75
N ARG A 193 7.48 4.99 7.88
CA ARG A 193 7.76 6.41 7.68
C ARG A 193 6.53 7.16 7.17
N GLY A 194 5.83 6.63 6.17
CA GLY A 194 4.58 7.22 5.65
C GLY A 194 3.48 7.36 6.71
N ALA A 195 3.32 6.34 7.56
CA ALA A 195 2.40 6.37 8.70
C ALA A 195 2.79 7.44 9.74
N GLY A 196 4.09 7.61 10.00
CA GLY A 196 4.61 8.68 10.86
C GLY A 196 4.24 10.07 10.37
N HIS A 197 4.44 10.34 9.07
CA HIS A 197 4.05 11.62 8.45
C HIS A 197 2.53 11.84 8.54
N THR A 198 1.73 10.81 8.23
CA THR A 198 0.26 10.88 8.31
C THR A 198 -0.20 11.18 9.73
N ARG A 199 0.43 10.58 10.75
CA ARG A 199 0.14 10.84 12.16
C ARG A 199 0.45 12.29 12.54
N ALA A 200 1.59 12.83 12.11
CA ALA A 200 1.94 14.23 12.35
C ALA A 200 0.90 15.19 11.75
N TRP A 201 0.47 14.94 10.50
CA TRP A 201 -0.59 15.72 9.85
C TRP A 201 -1.94 15.63 10.56
N ARG A 202 -2.33 14.45 11.05
CA ARG A 202 -3.55 14.29 11.87
C ARG A 202 -3.49 15.09 13.17
N LEU A 203 -2.34 15.10 13.85
CA LEU A 203 -2.17 15.89 15.06
C LEU A 203 -2.24 17.40 14.75
N ALA A 204 -1.64 17.82 13.64
CA ALA A 204 -1.72 19.21 13.17
C ALA A 204 -3.17 19.61 12.86
N THR A 205 -3.97 18.76 12.20
CA THR A 205 -5.37 19.08 11.90
C THR A 205 -6.23 19.14 13.17
N VAL A 206 -6.03 18.22 14.12
CA VAL A 206 -6.71 18.28 15.42
C VAL A 206 -6.35 19.57 16.16
N ALA A 207 -5.07 19.95 16.18
CA ALA A 207 -4.65 21.20 16.80
C ALA A 207 -5.31 22.43 16.15
N LEU A 208 -5.38 22.48 14.82
CA LEU A 208 -6.06 23.56 14.09
C LEU A 208 -7.56 23.63 14.42
N VAL A 209 -8.24 22.47 14.51
CA VAL A 209 -9.66 22.42 14.92
C VAL A 209 -9.82 22.95 16.33
N VAL A 210 -8.95 22.58 17.28
CA VAL A 210 -8.98 23.08 18.66
C VAL A 210 -8.75 24.59 18.71
N VAL A 211 -7.77 25.10 17.95
CA VAL A 211 -7.46 26.54 17.86
C VAL A 211 -8.62 27.33 17.25
N ALA A 212 -9.40 26.76 16.33
CA ALA A 212 -10.59 27.40 15.80
C ALA A 212 -11.79 27.31 16.76
N ALA A 213 -12.00 26.14 17.37
CA ALA A 213 -13.17 25.85 18.18
C ALA A 213 -13.18 26.60 19.52
N ILE A 214 -12.05 26.63 20.26
CA ILE A 214 -12.00 27.26 21.59
C ILE A 214 -12.36 28.75 21.52
N PRO A 215 -11.73 29.57 20.66
CA PRO A 215 -12.07 30.99 20.54
C PRO A 215 -13.49 31.21 20.01
N ALA A 216 -13.95 30.40 19.06
CA ALA A 216 -15.32 30.50 18.53
C ALA A 216 -16.37 30.20 19.60
N SER A 217 -16.17 29.13 20.39
CA SER A 217 -17.03 28.80 21.52
C SER A 217 -16.99 29.88 22.60
N LEU A 218 -15.82 30.44 22.89
CA LEU A 218 -15.68 31.52 23.86
C LEU A 218 -16.39 32.80 23.41
N GLY A 219 -16.27 33.18 22.14
CA GLY A 219 -16.99 34.31 21.56
C GLY A 219 -18.51 34.11 21.58
N PHE A 220 -18.97 32.89 21.29
CA PHE A 220 -20.38 32.51 21.42
C PHE A 220 -20.87 32.62 22.88
N LEU A 221 -20.14 32.06 23.84
CA LEU A 221 -20.48 32.16 25.27
C LEU A 221 -20.45 33.60 25.76
N GLY A 222 -19.49 34.42 25.31
CA GLY A 222 -19.42 35.84 25.63
C GLY A 222 -20.58 36.65 25.06
N ALA A 223 -21.22 36.18 23.99
CA ALA A 223 -22.43 36.81 23.45
C ALA A 223 -23.69 36.43 24.24
N TRP A 224 -23.79 35.19 24.73
CA TRP A 224 -25.01 34.64 25.33
C TRP A 224 -25.02 34.58 26.85
N ALA A 225 -23.86 34.48 27.49
CA ALA A 225 -23.71 34.18 28.91
C ALA A 225 -22.71 35.10 29.62
N GLN A 226 -22.45 36.30 29.08
CA GLN A 226 -21.46 37.23 29.64
C GLN A 226 -21.56 37.44 31.16
N PRO A 227 -22.74 37.63 31.77
CA PRO A 227 -22.85 37.86 33.22
C PRO A 227 -22.43 36.66 34.07
N LEU A 228 -22.43 35.45 33.49
CA LEU A 228 -22.09 34.20 34.17
C LEU A 228 -20.61 33.83 34.00
N LEU A 229 -19.87 34.52 33.13
CA LEU A 229 -18.46 34.22 32.86
C LEU A 229 -17.55 34.82 33.93
N PRO A 230 -16.56 34.07 34.43
CA PRO A 230 -15.47 34.63 35.24
C PRO A 230 -14.79 35.81 34.51
N PRO A 231 -14.31 36.85 35.24
CA PRO A 231 -13.77 38.07 34.62
C PRO A 231 -12.64 37.81 33.60
N ALA A 232 -11.79 36.82 33.84
CA ALA A 232 -10.72 36.44 32.92
C ALA A 232 -11.26 35.91 31.58
N LEU A 233 -12.29 35.05 31.62
CA LEU A 233 -12.93 34.51 30.42
C LEU A 233 -13.77 35.55 29.70
N ALA A 234 -14.44 36.45 30.42
CA ALA A 234 -15.16 37.56 29.83
C ALA A 234 -14.22 38.47 29.01
N ARG A 235 -13.04 38.83 29.56
CA ARG A 235 -12.03 39.61 28.82
C ARG A 235 -11.53 38.87 27.58
N ALA A 236 -11.26 37.58 27.70
CA ALA A 236 -10.83 36.77 26.56
C ALA A 236 -11.93 36.65 25.48
N ALA A 237 -13.21 36.58 25.87
CA ALA A 237 -14.34 36.58 24.95
C ALA A 237 -14.47 37.91 24.19
N GLU A 238 -14.20 39.05 24.83
CA GLU A 238 -14.18 40.36 24.16
C GLU A 238 -13.09 40.44 23.08
N LEU A 239 -11.91 39.81 23.28
CA LEU A 239 -10.83 39.81 22.28
C LEU A 239 -11.21 39.10 20.98
N VAL A 240 -12.15 38.17 21.05
CA VAL A 240 -12.64 37.40 19.90
C VAL A 240 -14.01 37.87 19.43
N ARG A 241 -14.58 38.88 20.11
CA ARG A 241 -15.88 39.45 19.79
C ARG A 241 -15.73 40.35 18.56
N GLY A 242 -16.23 39.85 17.43
CA GLY A 242 -16.29 40.61 16.19
C GLY A 242 -16.77 39.72 15.07
N GLU A 243 -17.64 40.24 14.21
CA GLU A 243 -18.23 39.46 13.12
C GLU A 243 -17.13 38.89 12.21
N VAL A 244 -16.17 39.72 11.82
CA VAL A 244 -15.01 39.32 11.02
C VAL A 244 -14.17 38.25 11.73
N VAL A 245 -13.91 38.40 13.03
CA VAL A 245 -13.11 37.43 13.81
C VAL A 245 -13.82 36.08 13.90
N HIS A 246 -15.13 36.07 14.20
CA HIS A 246 -15.94 34.85 14.21
C HIS A 246 -15.98 34.17 12.83
N THR A 247 -16.13 34.94 11.76
CA THR A 247 -16.11 34.38 10.40
C THR A 247 -14.74 33.79 10.07
N LEU A 248 -13.62 34.46 10.43
CA LEU A 248 -12.28 33.91 10.24
C LEU A 248 -12.07 32.60 11.01
N LEU A 249 -12.53 32.53 12.26
CA LEU A 249 -12.49 31.30 13.06
C LEU A 249 -13.34 30.18 12.44
N LEU A 250 -14.51 30.51 11.88
CA LEU A 250 -15.36 29.57 11.15
C LEU A 250 -14.65 29.07 9.88
N VAL A 251 -14.06 29.96 9.07
CA VAL A 251 -13.28 29.59 7.88
C VAL A 251 -12.14 28.65 8.27
N LEU A 252 -11.38 29.00 9.31
CA LEU A 252 -10.29 28.17 9.82
C LEU A 252 -10.79 26.79 10.25
N GLY A 253 -11.91 26.71 10.98
CA GLY A 253 -12.51 25.46 11.41
C GLY A 253 -12.96 24.56 10.24
N ILE A 254 -13.59 25.15 9.21
CA ILE A 254 -14.01 24.42 8.01
C ILE A 254 -12.79 23.90 7.25
N VAL A 255 -11.77 24.74 7.02
CA VAL A 255 -10.53 24.34 6.33
C VAL A 255 -9.78 23.26 7.12
N ALA A 256 -9.69 23.40 8.44
CA ALA A 256 -9.05 22.40 9.30
C ALA A 256 -9.77 21.05 9.24
N THR A 257 -11.11 21.06 9.22
CA THR A 257 -11.94 19.85 9.08
C THR A 257 -11.76 19.23 7.69
N ALA A 258 -11.74 20.04 6.63
CA ALA A 258 -11.49 19.57 5.27
C ALA A 258 -10.09 18.95 5.12
N LEU A 259 -9.08 19.54 5.77
CA LEU A 259 -7.73 18.98 5.80
C LEU A 259 -7.69 17.65 6.57
N ALA A 260 -8.42 17.55 7.69
CA ALA A 260 -8.52 16.31 8.46
C ALA A 260 -9.16 15.18 7.63
N ASP A 261 -10.20 15.49 6.85
CA ASP A 261 -10.83 14.57 5.90
C ASP A 261 -9.86 14.18 4.77
N LEU A 262 -9.12 15.13 4.18
CA LEU A 262 -8.09 14.84 3.18
C LEU A 262 -7.02 13.88 3.72
N VAL A 263 -6.47 14.16 4.91
CA VAL A 263 -5.45 13.32 5.56
C VAL A 263 -6.01 11.93 5.86
N SER A 264 -7.27 11.85 6.29
CA SER A 264 -7.95 10.57 6.53
C SER A 264 -8.13 9.77 5.24
N ALA A 265 -8.57 10.42 4.16
CA ALA A 265 -8.72 9.81 2.85
C ALA A 265 -7.38 9.33 2.27
N VAL A 266 -6.32 10.13 2.38
CA VAL A 266 -4.96 9.72 1.97
C VAL A 266 -4.46 8.53 2.79
N SER A 267 -4.74 8.50 4.09
CA SER A 267 -4.40 7.36 4.94
C SER A 267 -5.16 6.08 4.55
N LEU A 268 -6.42 6.19 4.13
CA LEU A 268 -7.23 5.06 3.67
C LEU A 268 -6.72 4.50 2.34
N VAL A 269 -6.27 5.36 1.43
CA VAL A 269 -5.70 4.92 0.13
C VAL A 269 -4.32 4.28 0.29
N SER A 270 -3.49 4.84 1.18
CA SER A 270 -2.12 4.36 1.39
C SER A 270 -2.06 3.10 2.25
N LEU A 271 -2.97 2.99 3.24
CA LEU A 271 -2.98 1.95 4.27
C LEU A 271 -1.61 1.78 4.95
N ASP A 272 -0.83 2.85 5.05
CA ASP A 272 0.58 2.81 5.47
C ASP A 272 0.78 2.12 6.83
N GLN A 273 -0.05 2.45 7.83
CA GLN A 273 0.07 1.84 9.16
C GLN A 273 -0.17 0.33 9.13
N ARG A 274 -1.20 -0.12 8.42
CA ARG A 274 -1.53 -1.55 8.27
C ARG A 274 -0.43 -2.27 7.47
N ASN A 275 -0.01 -1.68 6.34
CA ASN A 275 1.00 -2.25 5.47
C ASN A 275 2.37 -2.34 6.17
N ALA A 276 2.75 -1.32 6.96
CA ALA A 276 3.98 -1.32 7.74
C ALA A 276 4.02 -2.49 8.73
N ALA A 277 3.00 -2.60 9.58
CA ALA A 277 2.93 -3.66 10.59
C ALA A 277 2.97 -5.05 9.96
N ARG A 278 2.23 -5.25 8.87
CA ARG A 278 2.19 -6.56 8.18
C ARG A 278 3.50 -6.89 7.49
N TYR A 279 4.10 -5.96 6.75
CA TYR A 279 5.35 -6.22 6.05
C TYR A 279 6.50 -6.48 7.01
N LEU A 280 6.62 -5.72 8.10
CA LEU A 280 7.63 -5.98 9.12
C LEU A 280 7.41 -7.36 9.77
N LYS A 281 6.17 -7.71 10.13
CA LYS A 281 5.87 -9.04 10.67
C LYS A 281 6.21 -10.18 9.69
N ASN A 282 5.94 -10.01 8.39
CA ASN A 282 6.31 -11.01 7.40
C ASN A 282 7.83 -11.11 7.22
N ALA A 283 8.55 -9.99 7.27
CA ALA A 283 10.01 -10.01 7.26
C ALA A 283 10.55 -10.79 8.47
N ASP A 284 10.03 -10.53 9.67
CA ASP A 284 10.44 -11.24 10.90
C ASP A 284 10.14 -12.75 10.81
N ASN A 285 8.97 -13.13 10.27
CA ASN A 285 8.63 -14.54 10.07
C ASN A 285 9.57 -15.24 9.08
N LEU A 286 9.93 -14.57 7.98
CA LEU A 286 10.86 -15.13 7.00
C LEU A 286 12.32 -15.15 7.52
N ASP A 287 12.71 -14.17 8.34
CA ASP A 287 13.98 -14.18 9.05
C ASP A 287 14.07 -15.37 10.01
N PHE A 288 12.99 -15.68 10.73
CA PHE A 288 12.89 -16.88 11.57
C PHE A 288 13.02 -18.17 10.76
N LEU A 289 12.29 -18.31 9.63
CA LEU A 289 12.42 -19.49 8.77
C LEU A 289 13.85 -19.66 8.21
N ALA A 290 14.49 -18.56 7.81
CA ALA A 290 15.86 -18.56 7.31
C ALA A 290 16.88 -18.91 8.41
N GLY A 291 16.66 -18.47 9.64
CA GLY A 291 17.55 -18.73 10.78
C GLY A 291 17.45 -20.15 11.31
N ASP A 292 16.22 -20.67 11.45
CA ASP A 292 15.97 -21.88 12.24
C ASP A 292 15.82 -23.14 11.38
N TYR A 293 15.41 -23.03 10.11
CA TYR A 293 15.05 -24.21 9.28
C TYR A 293 15.94 -24.40 8.05
N LEU A 294 16.64 -23.35 7.60
CA LEU A 294 17.43 -23.41 6.36
C LEU A 294 18.62 -24.39 6.46
N GLU A 295 19.29 -24.46 7.61
CA GLU A 295 20.42 -25.38 7.78
C GLU A 295 19.99 -26.85 7.74
N ASP A 296 18.82 -27.18 8.29
CA ASP A 296 18.24 -28.52 8.19
C ASP A 296 17.88 -28.87 6.75
N ALA A 297 17.29 -27.91 6.01
CA ALA A 297 17.01 -28.08 4.58
C ALA A 297 18.30 -28.25 3.76
N ARG A 298 19.38 -27.54 4.11
CA ARG A 298 20.71 -27.69 3.48
C ARG A 298 21.31 -29.07 3.74
N ALA A 299 21.20 -29.57 4.96
CA ALA A 299 21.66 -30.90 5.32
C ALA A 299 20.87 -31.98 4.55
N ALA A 300 19.55 -31.82 4.43
CA ALA A 300 18.68 -32.69 3.63
C ALA A 300 19.03 -32.65 2.15
N ALA A 301 19.22 -31.46 1.56
CA ALA A 301 19.61 -31.32 0.16
C ALA A 301 20.96 -31.99 -0.13
N ALA A 302 21.94 -31.85 0.77
CA ALA A 302 23.24 -32.52 0.66
C ALA A 302 23.14 -34.05 0.82
N ALA A 303 22.09 -34.55 1.47
CA ALA A 303 21.78 -35.97 1.61
C ALA A 303 20.95 -36.52 0.43
N GLY A 304 20.45 -35.66 -0.47
CA GLY A 304 19.52 -36.06 -1.53
C GLY A 304 18.07 -36.24 -1.07
N ASP A 305 17.70 -35.77 0.13
CA ASP A 305 16.33 -35.88 0.66
C ASP A 305 15.45 -34.75 0.10
N ALA A 306 14.94 -34.95 -1.12
CA ALA A 306 14.11 -33.98 -1.83
C ALA A 306 12.83 -33.61 -1.07
N ARG A 307 12.26 -34.56 -0.31
CA ARG A 307 11.01 -34.34 0.43
C ARG A 307 11.17 -33.29 1.51
N LYS A 308 12.24 -33.35 2.31
CA LYS A 308 12.49 -32.33 3.35
C LYS A 308 12.81 -30.95 2.76
N VAL A 309 13.45 -30.91 1.59
CA VAL A 309 13.70 -29.65 0.88
C VAL A 309 12.37 -29.04 0.39
N ASP A 310 11.48 -29.87 -0.16
CA ASP A 310 10.14 -29.46 -0.57
C ASP A 310 9.28 -29.00 0.61
N ASP A 311 9.33 -29.70 1.75
CA ASP A 311 8.63 -29.29 2.98
C ASP A 311 9.06 -27.88 3.42
N PHE A 312 10.36 -27.57 3.37
CA PHE A 312 10.90 -26.24 3.68
C PHE A 312 10.44 -25.17 2.67
N ILE A 313 10.52 -25.48 1.37
CA ILE A 313 10.09 -24.57 0.29
C ILE A 313 8.59 -24.26 0.43
N SER A 314 7.77 -25.28 0.62
CA SER A 314 6.33 -25.17 0.83
C SER A 314 5.99 -24.34 2.07
N LEU A 315 6.74 -24.52 3.16
CA LEU A 315 6.57 -23.71 4.36
C LEU A 315 6.84 -22.22 4.07
N VAL A 316 7.96 -21.89 3.43
CA VAL A 316 8.29 -20.51 3.04
C VAL A 316 7.21 -19.91 2.13
N GLN A 317 6.77 -20.64 1.11
CA GLN A 317 5.74 -20.17 0.18
C GLN A 317 4.38 -19.98 0.86
N SER A 318 4.05 -20.79 1.88
CA SER A 318 2.80 -20.65 2.62
C SER A 318 2.70 -19.32 3.38
N TYR A 319 3.83 -18.85 3.94
CA TYR A 319 3.95 -17.55 4.61
C TYR A 319 3.89 -16.38 3.63
N ILE A 320 4.53 -16.54 2.46
CA ILE A 320 4.47 -15.54 1.40
C ILE A 320 3.03 -15.43 0.86
N SER A 321 2.36 -16.57 0.66
CA SER A 321 1.00 -16.65 0.12
C SER A 321 -0.08 -16.22 1.12
N SER A 322 0.16 -16.29 2.43
CA SER A 322 -0.82 -15.88 3.43
C SER A 322 -1.17 -14.40 3.32
N GLU A 323 -0.18 -13.57 2.97
CA GLU A 323 -0.42 -12.16 2.68
C GLU A 323 -1.40 -11.99 1.52
N HIS A 324 -1.21 -12.76 0.45
CA HIS A 324 -2.06 -12.71 -0.73
C HIS A 324 -3.51 -13.06 -0.41
N ARG A 325 -3.75 -14.06 0.46
CA ARG A 325 -5.10 -14.41 0.93
C ARG A 325 -5.77 -13.26 1.68
N GLU A 326 -5.06 -12.57 2.55
CA GLU A 326 -5.61 -11.41 3.27
C GLU A 326 -5.97 -10.25 2.34
N TRP A 327 -5.18 -10.05 1.29
CA TRP A 327 -5.45 -9.05 0.26
C TRP A 327 -6.75 -9.34 -0.49
N MET A 328 -6.98 -10.61 -0.84
CA MET A 328 -8.23 -11.05 -1.48
C MET A 328 -9.42 -10.85 -0.54
N LEU A 329 -9.30 -11.24 0.74
CA LEU A 329 -10.33 -11.00 1.74
C LEU A 329 -10.63 -9.51 1.93
N ALA A 330 -9.60 -8.66 1.93
CA ALA A 330 -9.76 -7.21 2.05
C ALA A 330 -10.46 -6.61 0.81
N ARG A 331 -10.19 -7.14 -0.39
CA ARG A 331 -10.91 -6.76 -1.61
C ARG A 331 -12.39 -7.13 -1.48
N ASP A 332 -12.69 -8.36 -1.07
CA ASP A 332 -14.07 -8.84 -0.96
C ASP A 332 -14.85 -8.03 0.10
N LEU A 333 -14.20 -7.69 1.24
CA LEU A 333 -14.76 -6.77 2.24
C LEU A 333 -15.01 -5.36 1.69
N ALA A 334 -14.07 -4.82 0.91
CA ALA A 334 -14.22 -3.51 0.29
C ALA A 334 -15.37 -3.48 -0.72
N GLN A 335 -15.50 -4.53 -1.55
CA GLN A 335 -16.62 -4.68 -2.49
C GLN A 335 -17.96 -4.73 -1.75
N ASN A 336 -18.06 -5.49 -0.66
CA ASN A 336 -19.28 -5.56 0.16
C ASN A 336 -19.66 -4.23 0.84
N LEU A 337 -18.73 -3.28 0.96
CA LEU A 337 -18.96 -1.93 1.48
C LEU A 337 -19.31 -0.90 0.38
N THR A 338 -19.20 -1.27 -0.90
CA THR A 338 -19.58 -0.41 -2.03
C THR A 338 -21.08 -0.49 -2.35
N LEU A 339 -21.54 0.41 -3.23
CA LEU A 339 -22.93 0.69 -3.60
C LEU A 339 -23.78 -0.52 -4.06
N GLU A 340 -23.26 -1.74 -4.18
CA GLU A 340 -24.08 -2.92 -4.48
C GLU A 340 -25.17 -3.16 -3.41
N ASN A 341 -24.92 -2.84 -2.14
CA ASN A 341 -25.96 -2.83 -1.12
C ASN A 341 -26.99 -1.70 -1.33
N PHE A 342 -26.61 -0.59 -1.97
CA PHE A 342 -27.56 0.45 -2.37
C PHE A 342 -28.34 0.08 -3.65
N ALA A 343 -27.79 -0.75 -4.53
CA ALA A 343 -28.52 -1.30 -5.68
C ALA A 343 -29.49 -2.42 -5.26
N GLN A 344 -29.18 -3.14 -4.16
CA GLN A 344 -30.08 -4.12 -3.54
C GLN A 344 -31.23 -3.46 -2.73
N LEU A 345 -31.12 -2.18 -2.39
CA LEU A 345 -32.27 -1.33 -2.03
C LEU A 345 -33.12 -1.06 -3.29
N ARG A 346 -33.73 -2.10 -3.86
CA ARG A 346 -34.85 -1.94 -4.78
C ARG A 346 -35.92 -1.16 -4.04
N LEU A 347 -36.11 0.12 -4.42
CA LEU A 347 -37.26 0.91 -3.97
C LEU A 347 -38.52 0.05 -4.11
N PRO A 348 -39.34 -0.09 -3.05
CA PRO A 348 -40.55 -0.89 -3.13
C PRO A 348 -41.37 -0.37 -4.31
N ARG A 349 -41.60 -1.24 -5.30
CA ARG A 349 -42.51 -0.94 -6.42
C ARG A 349 -43.85 -0.59 -5.78
N ARG A 350 -44.25 0.70 -5.84
CA ARG A 350 -45.59 1.13 -5.47
C ARG A 350 -46.56 0.27 -6.28
N ARG A 351 -47.29 -0.62 -5.59
CA ARG A 351 -48.44 -1.31 -6.18
C ARG A 351 -49.41 -0.20 -6.59
N ARG A 352 -49.71 -0.14 -7.89
CA ARG A 352 -50.79 0.69 -8.43
C ARG A 352 -52.12 0.02 -8.15
#